data_AF-A0A820NID3-F1
#
_entry.id   AF-A0A820NID3-F1
#
_cell.length_a   1.000
_cell.length_b   1.000
_cell.length_c   1.000
_cell.angle_alpha   90.00
_cell.angle_beta   90.00
_cell.angle_gamma   90.00
#
_symmetry.space_group_name_H-M   'P 1'
#
loop_
_entity.id
_entity.type
_entity.pdbx_description
1 polymer ?
#
loop_
_entity_poly.entity_id
_entity_poly.type
_entity_poly.pdbx_seq_one_letter_code
_entity_poly.pdbx_strand_id
1 'polypeptide(L)'
;DQFNVIDALMAGAGNALKICGYLIANLIAFISILNFLDITIAWFFGLVHHPEVNFQYLLGLVFYPFAIIIGVPLQDCFLGSKLIGIKVSLNEFIAYQELGVIRKLRDELIKNDTFPLYLSGNLTLPEGTQMLWNDSSLIILTYALCGKLIEYF
;
A
#
# COMPACT_ATOMS: atom_id res chain seq x y z
N ASP A 1 38.76 14.40 -2.87
CA ASP A 1 39.13 15.17 -1.67
C ASP A 1 38.15 16.31 -1.47
N GLN A 2 37.39 16.27 -0.37
CA GLN A 2 36.48 17.35 0.01
C GLN A 2 37.12 18.09 1.19
N PHE A 3 37.53 19.32 0.95
CA PHE A 3 38.36 20.08 1.89
C PHE A 3 37.55 20.77 2.99
N ASN A 4 36.22 20.86 2.84
CA ASN A 4 35.35 21.56 3.78
C ASN A 4 33.99 20.84 3.94
N VAL A 5 33.37 20.96 5.12
CA VAL A 5 32.07 20.33 5.45
C VAL A 5 30.98 20.78 4.48
N ILE A 6 30.99 22.06 4.10
CA ILE A 6 30.02 22.61 3.14
C ILE A 6 30.19 21.97 1.75
N ASP A 7 31.43 21.75 1.33
CA ASP A 7 31.73 21.14 0.02
C ASP A 7 31.32 19.67 -0.02
N ALA A 8 31.45 18.97 1.11
CA ALA A 8 30.93 17.62 1.29
C ALA A 8 29.41 17.53 1.23
N LEU A 9 28.72 18.48 1.87
CA LEU A 9 27.26 18.59 1.81
C LEU A 9 26.77 18.88 0.38
N MET A 10 27.40 19.81 -0.33
CA MET A 10 27.02 20.17 -1.70
C MET A 10 27.20 19.00 -2.68
N ALA A 11 28.32 18.28 -2.57
CA ALA A 11 28.56 17.09 -3.38
C ALA A 11 27.58 15.95 -3.04
N GLY A 12 27.26 15.74 -1.76
CA GLY A 12 26.23 14.78 -1.33
C GLY A 12 24.86 15.11 -1.90
N ALA A 13 24.44 16.38 -1.82
CA ALA A 13 23.17 16.86 -2.38
C ALA A 13 23.12 16.71 -3.91
N GLY A 14 24.20 17.04 -4.61
CA GLY A 14 24.28 16.90 -6.07
C GLY A 14 24.18 15.43 -6.53
N ASN A 15 24.78 14.50 -5.77
CA ASN A 15 24.65 13.08 -6.05
C ASN A 15 23.24 12.56 -5.74
N ALA A 16 22.65 12.96 -4.62
CA ALA A 16 21.29 12.57 -4.25
C ALA A 16 20.26 13.00 -5.30
N LEU A 17 20.39 14.20 -5.87
CA LEU A 17 19.46 14.72 -6.88
C LEU A 17 19.37 13.80 -8.11
N LYS A 18 20.52 13.29 -8.58
CA LYS A 18 20.57 12.38 -9.74
C LYS A 18 19.86 11.06 -9.45
N ILE A 19 20.09 10.50 -8.26
CA ILE A 19 19.48 9.25 -7.82
C ILE A 19 17.96 9.43 -7.67
N CYS A 20 17.54 10.47 -6.97
CA CYS A 20 16.12 10.80 -6.77
C CYS A 20 15.40 11.04 -8.10
N GLY A 21 16.02 11.73 -9.06
CA GLY A 21 15.43 11.97 -10.38
C GLY A 21 15.10 10.68 -11.13
N TYR A 22 16.03 9.72 -11.12
CA TYR A 22 15.81 8.40 -11.73
C TYR A 22 14.67 7.63 -11.05
N LEU A 23 14.66 7.61 -9.71
CA LEU A 23 13.62 6.94 -8.93
C LEU A 23 12.23 7.53 -9.21
N ILE A 24 12.08 8.86 -9.20
CA ILE A 24 10.80 9.53 -9.43
C ILE A 24 10.27 9.24 -10.84
N ALA A 25 11.13 9.35 -11.86
CA ALA A 25 10.74 9.06 -13.24
C ALA A 25 10.24 7.61 -13.40
N ASN A 26 10.95 6.66 -12.79
CA ASN A 26 10.59 5.25 -12.82
C ASN A 26 9.26 4.98 -12.08
N LEU A 27 9.05 5.59 -10.90
CA LEU A 27 7.82 5.46 -10.14
C LEU A 27 6.60 5.96 -10.93
N ILE A 28 6.71 7.10 -11.60
CA ILE A 28 5.61 7.66 -12.41
C ILE A 28 5.27 6.71 -13.57
N ALA A 29 6.27 6.13 -14.23
CA ALA A 29 6.05 5.15 -15.29
C ALA A 29 5.32 3.91 -14.76
N PHE A 30 5.74 3.36 -13.62
CA PHE A 30 5.09 2.19 -13.02
C PHE A 30 3.66 2.46 -12.54
N ILE A 31 3.39 3.60 -11.90
CA ILE A 31 2.04 3.97 -11.49
C ILE A 31 1.12 4.10 -12.71
N SER A 32 1.64 4.67 -13.81
CA SER A 32 0.87 4.84 -15.04
C SER A 32 0.49 3.50 -15.67
N ILE A 33 1.44 2.56 -15.72
CA ILE A 33 1.21 1.20 -16.19
C ILE A 33 0.23 0.48 -15.26
N LEU A 34 0.40 0.57 -13.95
CA LEU A 34 -0.49 -0.10 -13.00
C LEU A 34 -1.94 0.40 -13.12
N ASN A 35 -2.15 1.72 -13.18
CA ASN A 35 -3.48 2.28 -13.40
C ASN A 35 -4.06 1.86 -14.76
N PHE A 36 -3.22 1.76 -15.78
CA PHE A 36 -3.65 1.24 -17.08
C PHE A 36 -4.09 -0.23 -16.99
N LEU A 37 -3.37 -1.07 -16.25
CA LEU A 37 -3.78 -2.45 -15.99
C LEU A 37 -5.07 -2.53 -15.18
N ASP A 38 -5.21 -1.73 -14.12
CA ASP A 38 -6.43 -1.68 -13.30
C ASP A 38 -7.66 -1.39 -14.15
N ILE A 39 -7.59 -0.35 -15.00
CA ILE A 39 -8.70 0.04 -15.88
C ILE A 39 -8.96 -1.03 -16.95
N THR A 40 -7.91 -1.61 -17.53
CA THR A 40 -8.05 -2.65 -18.57
C THR A 40 -8.68 -3.92 -18.02
N ILE A 41 -8.27 -4.34 -16.82
CA ILE A 41 -8.83 -5.51 -16.14
C ILE A 41 -10.28 -5.23 -15.71
N ALA A 42 -10.55 -4.06 -15.12
CA ALA A 42 -11.90 -3.67 -14.76
C ALA A 42 -12.83 -3.61 -15.98
N TRP A 43 -12.35 -3.14 -17.13
CA TRP A 43 -13.09 -3.17 -18.39
C TRP A 43 -13.38 -4.61 -18.85
N PHE A 44 -12.39 -5.51 -18.79
CA PHE A 44 -12.54 -6.90 -19.17
C PHE A 44 -13.54 -7.65 -18.26
N PHE A 45 -13.41 -7.48 -16.94
CA PHE A 45 -14.31 -8.11 -15.97
C PHE A 45 -15.69 -7.44 -15.90
N GLY A 46 -15.79 -6.17 -16.31
CA GLY A 46 -17.07 -5.49 -16.53
C GLY A 46 -17.95 -6.20 -17.56
N LEU A 47 -17.36 -6.88 -18.55
CA LEU A 47 -18.10 -7.71 -19.51
C LEU A 47 -18.71 -8.96 -18.87
N VAL A 48 -18.17 -9.41 -17.74
CA VAL A 48 -18.63 -10.58 -16.96
C VAL A 48 -19.51 -10.14 -15.78
N HIS A 49 -19.94 -8.88 -15.73
CA HIS A 49 -20.71 -8.27 -14.63
C HIS A 49 -19.98 -8.22 -13.27
N HIS A 50 -18.64 -8.26 -13.28
CA HIS A 50 -17.81 -8.14 -12.08
C HIS A 50 -16.83 -6.95 -12.17
N PRO A 51 -17.32 -5.70 -12.27
CA PRO A 51 -16.46 -4.52 -12.42
C PRO A 51 -15.56 -4.25 -11.20
N GLU A 52 -15.85 -4.88 -10.06
CA GLU A 52 -15.07 -4.79 -8.82
C GLU A 52 -13.68 -5.45 -8.91
N VAL A 53 -13.42 -6.29 -9.92
CA VAL A 53 -12.13 -6.95 -10.09
C VAL A 53 -11.17 -6.04 -10.85
N ASN A 54 -10.20 -5.49 -10.12
CA ASN A 54 -9.07 -4.74 -10.67
C ASN A 54 -7.74 -5.47 -10.41
N PHE A 55 -6.63 -4.96 -10.96
CA PHE A 55 -5.32 -5.59 -10.80
C PHE A 55 -4.93 -5.65 -9.32
N GLN A 56 -5.19 -4.59 -8.57
CA GLN A 56 -4.94 -4.54 -7.13
C GLN A 56 -5.70 -5.62 -6.35
N TYR A 57 -6.95 -5.90 -6.72
CA TYR A 57 -7.76 -6.97 -6.11
C TYR A 57 -7.13 -8.35 -6.38
N LEU A 58 -6.69 -8.60 -7.61
CA LEU A 58 -5.99 -9.85 -7.97
C LEU A 58 -4.68 -10.01 -7.21
N LEU A 59 -3.91 -8.92 -7.05
CA LEU A 59 -2.71 -8.91 -6.22
C LEU A 59 -3.06 -9.22 -4.76
N GLY A 60 -4.13 -8.64 -4.23
CA GLY A 60 -4.65 -8.96 -2.90
C GLY A 60 -4.94 -10.45 -2.74
N LEU A 61 -5.53 -11.10 -3.75
CA LEU A 61 -5.82 -12.53 -3.73
C LEU A 61 -4.54 -13.39 -3.78
N VAL A 62 -3.60 -13.04 -4.65
CA VAL A 62 -2.32 -13.78 -4.82
C VAL A 62 -1.44 -13.68 -3.57
N PHE A 63 -1.38 -12.49 -2.94
CA PHE A 63 -0.59 -12.26 -1.74
C PHE A 63 -1.34 -12.54 -0.44
N TYR A 64 -2.61 -12.97 -0.50
CA TYR A 64 -3.42 -13.35 0.65
C TYR A 64 -2.75 -14.40 1.58
N PRO A 65 -2.20 -15.52 1.06
CA PRO A 65 -1.53 -16.49 1.92
C PRO A 65 -0.31 -15.90 2.64
N PHE A 66 0.40 -14.95 2.03
CA PHE A 66 1.55 -14.29 2.65
C PHE A 66 1.13 -13.40 3.83
N ALA A 67 0.00 -12.68 3.71
CA ALA A 67 -0.53 -11.88 4.82
C ALA A 67 -0.89 -12.75 6.04
N ILE A 68 -1.44 -13.94 5.81
CA ILE A 68 -1.74 -14.91 6.88
C ILE A 68 -0.44 -15.40 7.54
N ILE A 69 0.58 -15.74 6.76
CA ILE A 69 1.87 -16.24 7.28
C ILE A 69 2.56 -15.21 8.18
N ILE A 70 2.48 -13.93 7.83
CA ILE A 70 3.06 -12.82 8.60
C ILE A 70 2.26 -12.55 9.90
N GLY A 71 1.09 -13.19 10.08
CA GLY A 71 0.29 -13.11 11.29
C GLY A 71 -0.70 -11.96 11.32
N VAL A 72 -1.08 -11.42 10.14
CA VAL A 72 -2.17 -10.44 10.05
C VAL A 72 -3.49 -11.12 10.46
N PRO A 73 -4.36 -10.49 11.25
CA PRO A 73 -5.70 -11.01 11.56
C PRO A 73 -6.51 -11.27 10.28
N LEU A 74 -7.26 -12.37 10.23
CA LEU A 74 -8.01 -12.80 9.04
C LEU A 74 -8.94 -11.73 8.45
N GLN A 75 -9.46 -10.85 9.31
CA GLN A 75 -10.34 -9.73 8.94
C GLN A 75 -9.58 -8.66 8.12
N ASP A 76 -8.30 -8.46 8.42
CA ASP A 76 -7.43 -7.45 7.78
C ASP A 76 -6.53 -8.06 6.70
N CYS A 77 -6.47 -9.39 6.59
CA CYS A 77 -5.55 -10.10 5.70
C CYS A 77 -5.67 -9.68 4.23
N PHE A 78 -6.89 -9.45 3.73
CA PHE A 78 -7.10 -9.07 2.33
C PHE A 78 -6.54 -7.67 2.02
N LEU A 79 -6.68 -6.75 2.96
CA LEU A 79 -6.19 -5.38 2.81
C LEU A 79 -4.68 -5.32 3.05
N GLY A 80 -4.18 -6.12 4.00
CA GLY A 80 -2.75 -6.33 4.23
C GLY A 80 -2.06 -6.96 3.01
N SER A 81 -2.66 -7.95 2.36
CA SER A 81 -2.11 -8.56 1.16
C SER A 81 -2.11 -7.61 -0.04
N LYS A 82 -3.12 -6.73 -0.17
CA LYS A 82 -3.10 -5.64 -1.16
C LYS A 82 -1.89 -4.73 -0.97
N LEU A 83 -1.60 -4.31 0.27
CA LEU A 83 -0.42 -3.47 0.56
C LEU A 83 0.90 -4.20 0.27
N ILE A 84 0.99 -5.49 0.63
CA ILE A 84 2.16 -6.34 0.31
C ILE A 84 2.32 -6.45 -1.21
N GLY A 85 1.23 -6.68 -1.96
CA GLY A 85 1.25 -6.77 -3.42
C GLY A 85 1.68 -5.46 -4.09
N ILE A 86 1.23 -4.31 -3.57
CA ILE A 86 1.67 -2.98 -4.03
C ILE A 86 3.17 -2.80 -3.79
N LYS A 87 3.68 -3.21 -2.62
CA LYS A 87 5.12 -3.16 -2.33
C LYS A 87 5.92 -3.98 -3.34
N VAL A 88 5.48 -5.21 -3.64
CA VAL A 88 6.19 -6.12 -4.56
C VAL A 88 6.11 -5.64 -6.01
N SER A 89 4.98 -5.08 -6.43
CA SER A 89 4.74 -4.73 -7.83
C SER A 89 5.14 -3.30 -8.20
N LEU A 90 5.13 -2.37 -7.24
CA LEU A 90 5.50 -0.97 -7.45
C LEU A 90 6.75 -0.60 -6.63
N ASN A 91 6.56 -0.31 -5.35
CA ASN A 91 7.60 0.15 -4.42
C ASN A 91 7.07 0.24 -2.97
N GLU A 92 7.96 0.22 -1.98
CA GLU A 92 7.66 0.49 -0.57
C GLU A 92 7.07 1.89 -0.35
N PHE A 93 7.55 2.91 -1.07
CA PHE A 93 7.07 4.29 -0.88
C PHE A 93 5.58 4.45 -1.20
N ILE A 94 5.11 3.80 -2.25
CA ILE A 94 3.69 3.87 -2.67
C ILE A 94 2.83 3.05 -1.71
N ALA A 95 3.30 1.88 -1.28
CA ALA A 95 2.60 1.08 -0.28
C ALA A 95 2.45 1.82 1.06
N TYR A 96 3.47 2.59 1.48
CA TYR A 96 3.38 3.45 2.66
C TYR A 96 2.40 4.62 2.49
N GLN A 97 2.31 5.19 1.28
CA GLN A 97 1.31 6.22 0.99
C GLN A 97 -0.11 5.69 1.20
N GLU A 98 -0.41 4.50 0.66
CA GLU A 98 -1.71 3.83 0.84
C GLU A 98 -1.99 3.50 2.31
N LEU A 99 -1.01 2.94 3.03
CA LEU A 99 -1.15 2.69 4.48
C LEU A 99 -1.42 3.99 5.26
N GLY A 100 -0.82 5.10 4.84
CA GLY A 100 -1.04 6.43 5.42
C GLY A 100 -2.45 6.96 5.19
N VAL A 101 -3.04 6.73 4.02
CA VAL A 101 -4.45 7.06 3.71
C VAL A 101 -5.38 6.25 4.61
N ILE A 102 -5.16 4.94 4.70
CA ILE A 102 -5.94 4.03 5.55
C ILE A 102 -5.89 4.49 7.02
N ARG A 103 -4.71 4.85 7.53
CA ARG A 103 -4.54 5.35 8.89
C ARG A 103 -5.31 6.64 9.14
N LYS A 104 -5.28 7.60 8.21
CA LYS A 104 -6.04 8.85 8.32
C LYS A 104 -7.55 8.59 8.35
N LEU A 105 -8.05 7.73 7.47
CA LEU A 105 -9.46 7.35 7.44
C LEU A 105 -9.88 6.75 8.78
N ARG A 106 -9.10 5.83 9.33
CA ARG A 106 -9.34 5.27 10.67
C ARG A 106 -9.38 6.36 11.74
N ASP A 107 -8.41 7.28 11.75
CA ASP A 107 -8.35 8.34 12.75
C ASP A 107 -9.54 9.32 12.64
N GLU A 108 -10.07 9.56 11.44
CA GLU A 108 -11.31 10.31 11.21
C GLU A 108 -12.56 9.56 11.71
N LEU A 109 -12.63 8.25 11.49
CA LEU A 109 -13.73 7.42 12.01
C LEU A 109 -13.77 7.37 13.53
N ILE A 110 -12.60 7.39 14.18
CA ILE A 110 -12.47 7.47 15.64
C ILE A 110 -12.94 8.83 16.15
N LYS A 111 -12.58 9.93 15.48
CA LYS A 111 -13.03 11.27 15.87
C LYS A 111 -14.54 11.48 15.77
N ASN A 112 -15.20 10.82 14.82
CA ASN A 112 -16.65 10.95 14.61
C ASN A 112 -17.48 10.04 15.53
N ASP A 113 -16.89 9.39 16.55
CA ASP A 113 -17.54 8.41 17.46
C ASP A 113 -18.32 7.30 16.74
N THR A 114 -18.08 7.12 15.44
CA THR A 114 -18.80 6.17 14.59
C THR A 114 -18.10 4.80 14.61
N PHE A 115 -16.84 4.75 15.06
CA PHE A 115 -16.02 3.55 15.24
C PHE A 115 -16.75 2.36 15.91
N PRO A 116 -17.49 2.50 17.04
CA PRO A 116 -18.25 1.40 17.63
C PRO A 116 -19.42 0.90 16.74
N LEU A 117 -19.94 1.72 15.83
CA LEU A 117 -21.00 1.33 14.89
C LEU A 117 -20.46 0.45 13.75
N TYR A 118 -19.20 0.64 13.34
CA TYR A 118 -18.51 -0.21 12.37
C TYR A 118 -18.15 -1.58 12.94
N LEU A 119 -17.76 -1.64 14.22
CA LEU A 119 -17.54 -2.91 14.94
C LEU A 119 -18.84 -3.75 15.03
N SER A 120 -19.99 -3.08 14.98
CA SER A 120 -21.32 -3.70 15.02
C SER A 120 -21.76 -4.27 13.66
N GLY A 121 -20.99 -4.09 12.58
CA GLY A 121 -21.26 -4.67 11.25
C GLY A 121 -22.41 -4.03 10.46
N ASN A 122 -22.97 -2.92 10.93
CA ASN A 122 -24.16 -2.30 10.36
C ASN A 122 -23.89 -1.19 9.33
N LEU A 123 -22.62 -0.84 9.08
CA LEU A 123 -22.24 0.12 8.04
C LEU A 123 -21.24 -0.52 7.07
N THR A 124 -21.74 -0.99 5.94
CA THR A 124 -20.92 -1.41 4.80
C THR A 124 -20.55 -0.16 3.99
N LEU A 125 -19.27 0.15 3.88
CA LEU A 125 -18.77 1.10 2.88
C LEU A 125 -19.22 0.64 1.47
N PRO A 126 -19.39 1.57 0.51
CA PRO A 126 -19.90 1.29 -0.84
C PRO A 126 -19.06 0.29 -1.68
N GLU A 127 -17.95 -0.24 -1.13
CA GLU A 127 -17.09 -1.24 -1.76
C GLU A 127 -16.92 -2.54 -0.92
N GLY A 128 -17.84 -2.85 0.00
CA GLY A 128 -17.88 -4.16 0.68
C GLY A 128 -16.65 -4.53 1.51
N THR A 129 -15.71 -3.61 1.70
CA THR A 129 -14.42 -3.87 2.34
C THR A 129 -14.50 -3.46 3.81
N GLN A 130 -14.41 -4.42 4.72
CA GLN A 130 -14.44 -4.16 6.17
C GLN A 130 -13.16 -3.45 6.60
N MET A 131 -13.29 -2.18 7.00
CA MET A 131 -12.20 -1.38 7.55
C MET A 131 -12.16 -1.60 9.07
N LEU A 132 -11.58 -2.72 9.51
CA LEU A 132 -11.46 -3.09 10.92
C LEU A 132 -10.00 -3.29 11.33
N TRP A 133 -9.17 -2.28 11.07
CA TRP A 133 -7.77 -2.34 11.43
C TRP A 133 -7.58 -2.33 12.95
N ASN A 134 -7.26 -3.49 13.51
CA ASN A 134 -6.74 -3.59 14.86
C ASN A 134 -5.37 -2.91 14.95
N ASP A 135 -5.00 -2.34 16.10
CA ASP A 135 -3.70 -1.68 16.27
C ASP A 135 -2.53 -2.64 16.01
N SER A 136 -2.72 -3.92 16.29
CA SER A 136 -1.76 -4.99 15.99
C SER A 136 -1.50 -5.15 14.48
N SER A 137 -2.54 -5.10 13.65
CA SER A 137 -2.44 -5.26 12.19
C SER A 137 -1.63 -4.13 11.56
N LEU A 138 -1.82 -2.90 12.05
CA LEU A 138 -1.07 -1.72 11.57
C LEU A 138 0.41 -1.84 11.90
N ILE A 139 0.75 -2.30 13.10
CA ILE A 139 2.15 -2.53 13.50
C ILE A 139 2.79 -3.59 12.60
N ILE A 140 2.14 -4.74 12.44
CA ILE A 140 2.65 -5.85 11.62
C ILE A 140 2.91 -5.41 10.18
N LEU A 141 1.98 -4.67 9.57
CA LEU A 141 2.17 -4.18 8.21
C LEU A 141 3.22 -3.08 8.08
N THR A 142 3.35 -2.23 9.10
CA THR A 142 4.43 -1.24 9.13
C THR A 142 5.79 -1.95 9.09
N TYR A 143 5.93 -3.07 9.82
CA TYR A 143 7.12 -3.92 9.78
C TYR A 143 7.27 -4.70 8.46
N ALA A 144 6.18 -5.24 7.90
CA ALA A 144 6.22 -5.95 6.63
C ALA A 144 6.59 -5.03 5.45
N LEU A 145 6.16 -3.76 5.50
CA LEU A 145 6.49 -2.75 4.50
C LEU A 145 7.92 -2.24 4.64
N CYS A 146 8.46 -2.14 5.86
CA CYS A 146 9.84 -1.72 6.08
C CYS A 146 10.78 -2.74 5.43
N GLY A 147 11.52 -2.32 4.41
CA GLY A 147 12.15 -3.10 3.33
C GLY A 147 12.90 -4.40 3.65
N LYS A 148 13.14 -4.77 4.91
CA LYS A 148 13.92 -5.96 5.25
C LYS A 148 13.18 -7.29 5.13
N LEU A 149 11.85 -7.35 5.32
CA LEU A 149 11.17 -8.65 5.50
C LEU A 149 10.97 -9.44 4.18
N ILE A 150 10.92 -8.76 3.04
CA ILE A 150 10.61 -9.37 1.73
C ILE A 150 11.88 -9.68 0.91
N GLU A 151 13.04 -9.09 1.25
CA GLU A 151 14.31 -9.44 0.58
C GLU A 151 14.90 -10.79 1.02
N TYR A 152 14.37 -11.42 2.09
CA TYR A 152 14.82 -12.74 2.55
C TYR A 152 14.08 -13.92 1.89
N PHE A 153 13.07 -13.66 1.05
CA PHE A 153 12.31 -14.65 0.29
C PHE A 153 12.58 -14.49 -1.21
#